data_AF-A0A3G2I5B7-F1
#
_entry.id   AF-A0A3G2I5B7-F1
#
_cell.length_a   1.000
_cell.length_b   1.000
_cell.length_c   1.000
_cell.angle_alpha   90.00
_cell.angle_beta   90.00
_cell.angle_gamma   90.00
#
_symmetry.space_group_name_H-M   'P 1'
#
loop_
_entity.id
_entity.type
_entity.pdbx_description
1 polymer ?
#
loop_
_entity_poly.entity_id
_entity_poly.type
_entity_poly.pdbx_seq_one_letter_code
_entity_poly.pdbx_strand_id
1 'polypeptide(L)'
;MKNFYWTTVGNGNINVILLNGWGFNSKIWFFIVNKLNSKFKFHIIDLPGMGLNKHLFPLKIDEITEVLYHYMPKNAVWLGWSIGGLVANKFASLYPENILGIINVASSPCFIKKKMARNRRKKNIPFL
;
A
#
# COMPACT_ATOMS: atom_id res chain seq x y z
N MET A 1 -12.44 2.80 21.04
CA MET A 1 -11.46 2.50 19.98
C MET A 1 -10.71 3.79 19.67
N LYS A 2 -9.39 3.76 19.43
CA LYS A 2 -8.65 4.96 19.00
C LYS A 2 -9.04 5.26 17.53
N ASN A 3 -9.33 6.53 17.23
CA ASN A 3 -9.74 6.95 15.88
C ASN A 3 -8.58 6.79 14.88
N PHE A 4 -8.89 6.28 13.68
CA PHE A 4 -8.00 6.22 12.54
C PHE A 4 -8.34 7.35 11.56
N TYR A 5 -7.34 8.10 11.11
CA TYR A 5 -7.53 9.29 10.28
C TYR A 5 -6.89 9.11 8.90
N TRP A 6 -7.51 9.69 7.88
CA TRP A 6 -6.95 9.82 6.53
C TRP A 6 -7.45 11.12 5.89
N THR A 7 -6.88 11.51 4.76
CA THR A 7 -7.31 12.69 4.00
C THR A 7 -7.80 12.26 2.63
N THR A 8 -8.96 12.79 2.22
CA THR A 8 -9.49 12.61 0.86
C THR A 8 -9.32 13.90 0.06
N VAL A 9 -8.73 13.81 -1.14
CA VAL A 9 -8.50 14.96 -2.02
C VAL A 9 -8.87 14.61 -3.46
N GLY A 10 -9.49 15.55 -4.16
CA GLY A 10 -9.85 15.41 -5.57
C GLY A 10 -11.27 14.90 -5.80
N ASN A 11 -11.69 14.95 -7.06
CA ASN A 11 -13.07 14.75 -7.49
C ASN A 11 -13.21 13.77 -8.66
N GLY A 12 -12.14 13.08 -9.05
CA GLY A 12 -12.19 12.04 -10.07
C GLY A 12 -13.01 10.81 -9.64
N ASN A 13 -13.39 10.00 -10.62
CA ASN A 13 -14.21 8.80 -10.40
C ASN A 13 -13.40 7.56 -9.98
N ILE A 14 -12.08 7.58 -10.18
CA ILE A 14 -11.18 6.49 -9.80
C ILE A 14 -10.58 6.78 -8.43
N ASN A 15 -10.81 5.89 -7.46
CA ASN A 15 -10.20 5.97 -6.13
C ASN A 15 -8.74 5.51 -6.19
N VAL A 16 -7.85 6.29 -5.57
CA VAL A 16 -6.43 5.93 -5.44
C VAL A 16 -6.00 6.04 -3.99
N ILE A 17 -5.60 4.93 -3.39
CA ILE A 17 -5.10 4.87 -2.02
C ILE A 17 -3.59 5.11 -2.04
N LEU A 18 -3.11 6.08 -1.25
CA LEU A 18 -1.70 6.42 -1.15
C LEU A 18 -1.14 6.07 0.24
N LEU A 19 -0.18 5.14 0.28
CA LEU A 19 0.45 4.63 1.51
C LEU A 19 1.90 5.10 1.59
N ASN A 20 2.23 5.88 2.63
CA ASN A 20 3.57 6.43 2.84
C ASN A 20 4.61 5.37 3.27
N GLY A 21 5.89 5.75 3.12
CA GLY A 21 7.04 4.99 3.64
C GLY A 21 7.32 5.24 5.13
N TRP A 22 8.12 4.37 5.74
CA TRP A 22 8.49 4.47 7.16
C TRP A 22 9.21 5.79 7.49
N GLY A 23 8.82 6.44 8.59
CA GLY A 23 9.43 7.69 9.05
C GLY A 23 8.93 8.95 8.32
N PHE A 24 8.03 8.80 7.34
CA PHE A 24 7.43 9.91 6.60
C PHE A 24 5.93 10.03 6.90
N ASN A 25 5.28 10.99 6.25
CA ASN A 25 3.82 11.19 6.31
C ASN A 25 3.27 11.58 4.93
N SER A 26 1.96 11.78 4.88
CA SER A 26 1.09 12.06 3.76
C SER A 26 1.53 13.25 2.91
N LYS A 27 2.28 14.20 3.48
CA LYS A 27 2.82 15.35 2.75
C LYS A 27 3.77 14.98 1.61
N ILE A 28 4.38 13.79 1.65
CA ILE A 28 5.23 13.30 0.56
C ILE A 28 4.47 13.23 -0.79
N TRP A 29 3.14 13.08 -0.74
CA TRP A 29 2.29 12.97 -1.91
C TRP A 29 1.79 14.32 -2.46
N PHE A 30 2.14 15.44 -1.83
CA PHE A 30 1.61 16.77 -2.16
C PHE A 30 1.65 17.08 -3.67
N PHE A 31 2.80 16.87 -4.32
CA PHE A 31 2.97 17.21 -5.73
C PHE A 31 2.11 16.36 -6.66
N ILE A 32 2.00 15.05 -6.42
CA ILE A 32 1.21 14.17 -7.30
C ILE A 32 -0.28 14.42 -7.11
N VAL A 33 -0.72 14.65 -5.87
CA VAL A 33 -2.12 14.91 -5.55
C VAL A 33 -2.56 16.22 -6.20
N ASN A 34 -1.80 17.31 -6.02
CA ASN A 34 -2.15 18.60 -6.61
C ASN A 34 -2.19 18.57 -8.13
N LYS A 35 -1.30 17.81 -8.77
CA LYS A 35 -1.26 17.71 -10.24
C LYS A 35 -2.41 16.89 -10.82
N LEU A 36 -2.95 15.93 -10.07
CA LEU A 36 -3.84 14.89 -10.60
C LEU A 36 -5.22 14.83 -9.92
N ASN A 37 -5.53 15.73 -8.97
CA ASN A 37 -6.77 15.72 -8.19
C ASN A 37 -8.06 15.88 -9.02
N SER A 38 -7.97 16.39 -10.25
CA SER A 38 -9.10 16.47 -11.18
C SER A 38 -9.41 15.14 -11.88
N LYS A 39 -8.45 14.21 -11.91
CA LYS A 39 -8.57 12.91 -12.58
C LYS A 39 -8.86 11.76 -11.61
N PHE A 40 -8.39 11.88 -10.38
CA PHE A 40 -8.50 10.84 -9.36
C PHE A 40 -9.04 11.41 -8.04
N LYS A 41 -9.64 10.54 -7.25
CA LYS A 41 -9.97 10.80 -5.85
C LYS A 41 -8.96 10.07 -4.98
N PHE A 42 -8.04 10.83 -4.39
CA PHE A 42 -6.97 10.30 -3.56
C PHE A 42 -7.43 10.11 -2.12
N HIS A 43 -7.11 8.96 -1.54
CA HIS A 43 -7.23 8.67 -0.11
C HIS A 43 -5.82 8.51 0.45
N ILE A 44 -5.35 9.53 1.15
CA ILE A 44 -3.97 9.67 1.59
C ILE A 44 -3.87 9.23 3.04
N ILE A 45 -3.02 8.25 3.29
CA ILE A 45 -2.96 7.55 4.58
C ILE A 45 -1.59 7.75 5.21
N ASP A 46 -1.61 8.16 6.47
CA ASP A 46 -0.48 8.04 7.38
C ASP A 46 -0.56 6.69 8.09
N LEU A 47 0.45 5.84 7.96
CA LEU A 47 0.46 4.56 8.69
C LEU A 47 0.45 4.76 10.22
N PRO A 48 -0.06 3.80 11.01
CA PRO A 48 -0.06 3.90 12.47
C PRO A 48 1.31 4.25 13.07
N GLY A 49 1.34 5.21 13.98
CA GLY A 49 2.57 5.75 14.56
C GLY A 49 3.20 6.89 13.74
N MET A 50 2.59 7.32 12.64
CA MET A 50 3.11 8.38 11.76
C MET A 50 2.06 9.47 11.51
N GLY A 51 2.51 10.70 11.26
CA GLY A 51 1.67 11.82 10.81
C GLY A 51 0.38 12.01 11.63
N LEU A 52 -0.77 12.00 10.95
CA LEU A 52 -2.10 12.11 11.56
C LEU A 52 -2.46 10.94 12.49
N ASN A 53 -1.80 9.80 12.34
CA ASN A 53 -2.00 8.59 13.11
C ASN A 53 -0.89 8.32 14.14
N LYS A 54 -0.14 9.35 14.55
CA LYS A 54 0.97 9.26 15.52
C LYS A 54 0.56 8.74 16.91
N HIS A 55 -0.70 8.91 17.30
CA HIS A 55 -1.26 8.44 18.59
C HIS A 55 -1.58 6.95 18.60
N LEU A 56 -1.57 6.30 17.43
CA LEU A 56 -1.74 4.87 17.30
C LEU A 56 -0.40 4.18 17.56
N PHE A 57 -0.44 3.06 18.28
CA PHE A 57 0.74 2.21 18.39
C PHE A 57 1.06 1.60 17.03
N PRO A 58 2.34 1.35 16.72
CA PRO A 58 2.72 0.61 15.52
C PRO A 58 1.99 -0.74 15.49
N LEU A 59 1.36 -1.03 14.35
CA LEU A 59 0.62 -2.26 14.10
C LEU A 59 1.40 -3.17 13.16
N LYS A 60 1.12 -4.48 13.21
CA LYS A 60 1.58 -5.42 12.19
C LYS A 60 0.89 -5.13 10.87
N ILE A 61 1.53 -5.52 9.77
CA ILE A 61 0.98 -5.30 8.41
C ILE A 61 -0.41 -5.93 8.26
N ASP A 62 -0.65 -7.12 8.85
CA ASP A 62 -1.96 -7.77 8.83
C ASP A 62 -3.06 -6.90 9.46
N GLU A 63 -2.79 -6.36 10.65
CA GLU A 63 -3.73 -5.50 11.39
C GLU A 63 -3.98 -4.18 10.65
N ILE A 64 -2.93 -3.57 10.07
CA ILE A 64 -3.07 -2.38 9.22
C ILE A 64 -4.01 -2.72 8.04
N THR A 65 -3.79 -3.86 7.40
CA THR A 65 -4.55 -4.26 6.22
C THR A 65 -6.04 -4.45 6.53
N GLU A 66 -6.35 -5.05 7.68
CA GLU A 66 -7.72 -5.21 8.17
C GLU A 66 -8.39 -3.86 8.48
N VAL A 67 -7.70 -2.95 9.17
CA VAL A 67 -8.21 -1.59 9.40
C VAL A 67 -8.54 -0.91 8.08
N LEU A 68 -7.62 -0.98 7.10
CA LEU A 68 -7.83 -0.35 5.80
C LEU A 68 -8.96 -1.00 5.00
N TYR A 69 -9.22 -2.29 5.17
CA TYR A 69 -10.37 -2.95 4.54
C TYR A 69 -11.69 -2.34 4.97
N HIS A 70 -11.83 -1.96 6.24
CA HIS A 70 -13.07 -1.37 6.74
C HIS A 70 -13.27 0.09 6.32
N TYR A 71 -12.19 0.87 6.20
CA TYR A 71 -12.29 2.31 5.97
C TYR A 71 -12.13 2.73 4.50
N MET A 72 -11.36 1.98 3.69
CA MET A 72 -11.04 2.40 2.33
C MET A 72 -12.12 1.99 1.33
N PRO A 73 -12.35 2.79 0.28
CA PRO A 73 -13.26 2.41 -0.78
C PRO A 73 -12.78 1.12 -1.47
N LYS A 74 -13.75 0.30 -1.86
CA LYS A 74 -13.49 -0.87 -2.72
C LYS A 74 -13.22 -0.42 -4.15
N ASN A 75 -12.68 -1.32 -4.98
CA ASN A 75 -12.34 -1.05 -6.37
C ASN A 75 -11.47 0.21 -6.52
N ALA A 76 -10.34 0.22 -5.81
CA ALA A 76 -9.37 1.31 -5.82
C ALA A 76 -8.02 0.85 -6.39
N VAL A 77 -7.25 1.80 -6.92
CA VAL A 77 -5.82 1.60 -7.20
C VAL A 77 -5.05 1.84 -5.91
N TRP A 78 -4.09 0.98 -5.58
CA TRP A 78 -3.28 1.10 -4.36
C TRP A 78 -1.84 1.42 -4.72
N LEU A 79 -1.38 2.60 -4.32
CA LEU A 79 0.00 3.03 -4.51
C LEU A 79 0.71 3.00 -3.15
N GLY A 80 1.76 2.20 -3.07
CA GLY A 80 2.57 2.04 -1.87
C GLY A 80 4.03 2.38 -2.12
N TRP A 81 4.59 3.27 -1.29
CA TRP A 81 6.02 3.55 -1.27
C TRP A 81 6.72 2.77 -0.16
N SER A 82 7.80 2.06 -0.49
CA SER A 82 8.61 1.30 0.49
C SER A 82 7.73 0.35 1.33
N ILE A 83 7.66 0.50 2.66
CA ILE A 83 6.78 -0.31 3.53
C ILE A 83 5.30 -0.21 3.14
N GLY A 84 4.84 0.93 2.62
CA GLY A 84 3.47 1.08 2.12
C GLY A 84 3.15 0.11 0.98
N GLY A 85 4.16 -0.28 0.19
CA GLY A 85 4.01 -1.32 -0.83
C GLY A 85 3.75 -2.70 -0.23
N LEU A 86 4.34 -3.05 0.92
CA LEU A 86 4.02 -4.32 1.59
C LEU A 86 2.56 -4.37 2.05
N VAL A 87 2.05 -3.26 2.58
CA VAL A 87 0.64 -3.14 2.99
C VAL A 87 -0.27 -3.26 1.76
N ALA A 88 0.03 -2.55 0.66
CA ALA A 88 -0.75 -2.64 -0.58
C ALA A 88 -0.76 -4.08 -1.15
N ASN A 89 0.40 -4.73 -1.22
CA ASN A 89 0.52 -6.10 -1.71
C ASN A 89 -0.24 -7.10 -0.81
N LYS A 90 -0.18 -6.91 0.52
CA LYS A 90 -0.92 -7.75 1.46
C LYS A 90 -2.42 -7.55 1.32
N PHE A 91 -2.89 -6.32 1.16
CA PHE A 91 -4.28 -6.00 0.89
C PHE A 91 -4.78 -6.71 -0.36
N ALA A 92 -4.04 -6.60 -1.47
CA ALA A 92 -4.39 -7.25 -2.73
C ALA A 92 -4.45 -8.78 -2.63
N SER A 93 -3.55 -9.38 -1.85
CA SER A 93 -3.53 -10.82 -1.61
C SER A 93 -4.73 -11.32 -0.80
N LEU A 94 -5.26 -10.49 0.11
CA LEU A 94 -6.40 -10.87 0.96
C LEU A 94 -7.75 -10.50 0.33
N TYR A 95 -7.80 -9.42 -0.45
CA TYR A 95 -9.02 -8.83 -0.99
C TYR A 95 -8.89 -8.52 -2.49
N PRO A 96 -8.63 -9.53 -3.34
CA PRO A 96 -8.38 -9.33 -4.78
C PRO A 96 -9.57 -8.70 -5.51
N GLU A 97 -10.80 -8.94 -5.06
CA GLU A 97 -12.02 -8.36 -5.65
C GLU A 97 -12.19 -6.86 -5.34
N ASN A 98 -11.40 -6.31 -4.42
CA ASN A 98 -11.52 -4.92 -3.98
C ASN A 98 -10.43 -4.00 -4.55
N ILE A 99 -9.62 -4.49 -5.49
CA ILE A 99 -8.48 -3.77 -6.03
C ILE A 99 -8.53 -3.67 -7.55
N LEU A 100 -8.27 -2.47 -8.09
CA LEU A 100 -8.13 -2.25 -9.54
C LEU A 100 -6.69 -2.43 -10.02
N GLY A 101 -5.73 -2.23 -9.13
CA GLY A 101 -4.31 -2.38 -9.43
C GLY A 101 -3.42 -1.95 -8.28
N ILE A 102 -2.14 -2.37 -8.34
CA ILE A 102 -1.10 -2.01 -7.37
C ILE A 102 0.01 -1.26 -8.08
N ILE A 103 0.46 -0.17 -7.49
CA ILE A 103 1.64 0.58 -7.92
C ILE A 103 2.64 0.57 -6.77
N ASN A 104 3.73 -0.19 -6.94
CA ASN A 104 4.82 -0.22 -5.97
C ASN A 104 5.90 0.79 -6.36
N VAL A 105 6.21 1.72 -5.47
CA VAL A 105 7.31 2.67 -5.63
C VAL A 105 8.41 2.30 -4.65
N ALA A 106 9.60 1.96 -5.16
CA ALA A 106 10.77 1.60 -4.33
C ALA A 106 10.43 0.64 -3.16
N SER A 107 9.63 -0.39 -3.44
CA SER A 107 9.22 -1.40 -2.48
C SER A 107 9.74 -2.78 -2.88
N SER A 108 10.00 -3.64 -1.90
CA SER A 108 10.42 -5.02 -2.09
C SER A 108 9.45 -5.95 -1.36
N PRO A 109 9.05 -7.10 -1.93
CA PRO A 109 8.27 -8.11 -1.20
C PRO A 109 9.02 -8.67 0.01
N CYS A 110 10.35 -8.53 0.04
CA CYS A 110 11.18 -8.87 1.19
C CYS A 110 12.38 -7.91 1.25
N PHE A 111 12.37 -7.00 2.22
CA PHE A 111 13.46 -6.03 2.43
C PHE A 111 14.72 -6.69 3.00
N ILE A 112 14.57 -7.76 3.77
CA ILE A 112 15.69 -8.49 4.36
C ILE A 112 16.20 -9.50 3.33
N LYS A 113 17.50 -9.43 3.03
CA LYS A 113 18.16 -10.39 2.16
C LYS A 113 18.02 -11.80 2.73
N LYS A 114 17.28 -12.66 2.03
CA LYS A 114 17.21 -14.09 2.35
C LYS A 114 18.33 -14.83 1.63
N LYS A 115 18.91 -15.84 2.29
CA LYS A 115 19.81 -16.79 1.63
C LYS A 115 18.96 -17.58 0.63
N MET A 116 19.28 -17.51 -0.66
CA MET A 116 18.55 -18.27 -1.67
C MET A 116 18.66 -19.76 -1.34
N ALA A 117 17.53 -20.42 -1.07
CA ALA A 117 17.49 -21.87 -0.98
C ALA A 117 17.85 -22.41 -2.37
N ARG A 118 18.97 -23.13 -2.48
CA ARG A 118 19.49 -23.68 -3.72
C ARG A 118 18.64 -24.90 -4.12
N ASN A 119 17.39 -24.69 -4.53
CA ASN A 119 16.53 -25.77 -4.99
C ASN A 119 16.95 -26.19 -6.40
N ARG A 120 17.79 -27.23 -6.46
CA ARG A 120 17.96 -28.09 -7.62
C ARG A 120 16.59 -28.66 -8.02
N ARG A 121 15.95 -28.07 -9.02
CA ARG A 121 15.15 -28.82 -9.98
C ARG A 121 15.78 -28.59 -11.36
N LYS A 122 16.80 -29.40 -11.68
CA LYS A 122 17.09 -29.70 -13.07
C LYS A 122 15.86 -30.43 -13.60
N LYS A 123 14.88 -29.71 -14.16
CA LYS A 123 13.98 -30.33 -15.12
C LYS A 123 14.84 -30.55 -16.37
N ASN A 124 15.33 -31.77 -16.56
CA ASN A 124 15.83 -32.19 -17.86
C ASN A 124 14.62 -32.14 -18.80
N ILE A 125 14.57 -31.12 -19.63
CA ILE A 125 13.71 -31.09 -20.81
C ILE A 125 14.53 -31.79 -21.89
N PRO A 126 14.17 -33.00 -22.34
CA PRO A 126 14.83 -33.58 -23.49
C PRO A 126 14.47 -32.73 -24.71
N PHE A 127 15.48 -32.16 -25.36
CA PHE A 127 15.34 -31.61 -26.70
C PHE A 127 15.07 -32.76 -27.66
N LEU A 128 14.01 -32.64 -28.45
CA LEU A 128 13.83 -33.35 -29.71
C LEU A 128 14.98 -33.03 -30.66
#